data_AF-A0A291PGU7-F1
#
_entry.id   AF-A0A291PGU7-F1
#
_cell.length_a   1.000
_cell.length_b   1.000
_cell.length_c   1.000
_cell.angle_alpha   90.00
_cell.angle_beta   90.00
_cell.angle_gamma   90.00
#
_symmetry.space_group_name_H-M   'P 1'
#
loop_
_entity.id
_entity.type
_entity.pdbx_description
1 polymer ?
#
loop_
_entity_poly.entity_id
_entity_poly.type
_entity_poly.pdbx_seq_one_letter_code
_entity_poly.pdbx_strand_id
1 'polypeptide(L)'
;MRLEKKVSWPKPLILSEADAANMLNIAPRTLQAKRLDGSGPAFVQLTKRRIGYAVSDLEAWIETCRYKTTKEAKSSYDQNQELMRKY
;
A
#
# COMPACT_ATOMS: atom_id res chain seq x y z
N MET A 1 13.64 -33.31 23.71
CA MET A 1 12.62 -32.31 23.31
C MET A 1 13.34 -31.00 23.03
N ARG A 2 13.53 -30.62 21.76
CA ARG A 2 14.30 -29.44 21.36
C ARG A 2 13.35 -28.24 21.35
N LEU A 3 13.50 -27.34 22.31
CA LEU A 3 12.77 -26.07 22.31
C LEU A 3 13.32 -25.22 21.17
N GLU A 4 12.59 -25.16 20.05
CA GLU A 4 12.86 -24.22 18.98
C GLU A 4 12.61 -22.81 19.53
N LYS A 5 13.70 -22.11 19.87
CA LYS A 5 13.63 -20.68 20.13
C LYS A 5 13.24 -20.00 18.82
N LYS A 6 12.00 -19.52 18.71
CA LYS A 6 11.62 -18.59 17.65
C LYS A 6 12.39 -17.30 17.89
N VAL A 7 13.49 -17.13 17.15
CA VAL A 7 14.25 -15.89 17.13
C VAL A 7 13.33 -14.84 16.48
N SER A 8 12.74 -13.97 17.30
CA SER A 8 12.00 -12.81 16.81
C SER A 8 13.01 -11.73 16.43
N TRP A 9 13.27 -11.59 15.14
CA TRP A 9 14.06 -10.47 14.64
C TRP A 9 13.33 -9.14 14.91
N PRO A 10 14.05 -8.05 15.18
CA PRO A 10 13.43 -6.74 15.32
C PRO A 10 12.65 -6.44 14.03
N LYS A 11 11.40 -6.00 14.17
CA LYS A 11 10.56 -5.67 13.03
C LYS A 11 11.29 -4.62 12.17
N PRO A 12 11.55 -4.88 10.88
CA PRO A 12 12.22 -3.90 10.04
C PRO A 12 11.38 -2.64 9.94
N LEU A 13 12.00 -1.47 10.09
CA LEU A 13 11.33 -0.18 9.96
C LEU A 13 10.78 0.06 8.55
N ILE A 14 11.46 -0.52 7.55
CA ILE A 14 11.11 -0.41 6.14
C ILE A 14 10.97 -1.82 5.56
N LEU A 15 9.79 -2.09 5.02
CA LEU A 15 9.43 -3.33 4.35
C LEU A 15 9.85 -3.29 2.89
N SER A 16 10.16 -4.46 2.33
CA SER A 16 10.32 -4.58 0.88
C SER A 16 8.98 -4.38 0.17
N GLU A 17 9.01 -4.12 -1.14
CA GLU A 17 7.79 -4.07 -1.95
C GLU A 17 6.97 -5.38 -1.85
N ALA A 18 7.64 -6.53 -1.81
CA ALA A 18 6.96 -7.82 -1.67
C ALA A 18 6.30 -7.98 -0.30
N ASP A 19 7.00 -7.62 0.78
CA ASP A 19 6.45 -7.72 2.14
C ASP A 19 5.31 -6.72 2.36
N ALA A 20 5.43 -5.51 1.83
CA ALA A 20 4.38 -4.50 1.88
C ALA A 20 3.12 -4.97 1.12
N ALA A 21 3.30 -5.51 -0.08
CA ALA A 21 2.21 -6.08 -0.86
C ALA A 21 1.52 -7.25 -0.13
N ASN A 22 2.30 -8.12 0.49
CA ASN A 22 1.80 -9.22 1.32
C ASN A 22 1.03 -8.71 2.55
N MET A 23 1.53 -7.68 3.23
CA MET A 23 0.85 -7.05 4.37
C MET A 23 -0.48 -6.40 3.99
N LEU A 24 -0.53 -5.78 2.81
CA LEU A 24 -1.76 -5.17 2.28
C LEU A 24 -2.69 -6.17 1.60
N ASN A 25 -2.28 -7.43 1.45
CA ASN A 25 -2.98 -8.47 0.70
C ASN A 25 -3.36 -8.04 -0.74
N ILE A 26 -2.41 -7.41 -1.45
CA ILE A 26 -2.54 -7.05 -2.87
C ILE A 26 -1.33 -7.55 -3.67
N ALA A 27 -1.47 -7.67 -4.98
CA ALA A 27 -0.35 -8.04 -5.83
C ALA A 27 0.72 -6.93 -5.85
N PRO A 28 2.03 -7.27 -5.86
CA PRO A 28 3.11 -6.28 -6.01
C PRO A 28 2.93 -5.39 -7.24
N ARG A 29 2.44 -5.97 -8.35
CA ARG A 29 2.17 -5.21 -9.58
C ARG A 29 1.11 -4.11 -9.39
N THR A 30 0.11 -4.35 -8.52
CA THR A 30 -0.89 -3.35 -8.14
C THR A 30 -0.25 -2.24 -7.33
N LEU A 31 0.61 -2.57 -6.37
CA LEU A 31 1.34 -1.58 -5.58
C LEU A 31 2.27 -0.71 -6.47
N GLN A 32 2.90 -1.32 -7.47
CA GLN A 32 3.67 -0.61 -8.49
C GLN A 32 2.81 0.35 -9.31
N ALA A 33 1.63 -0.08 -9.75
CA ALA A 33 0.69 0.78 -10.49
C ALA A 33 0.25 1.97 -9.62
N LYS A 34 -0.11 1.70 -8.37
CA LYS A 34 -0.50 2.70 -7.38
C LYS A 34 0.59 3.73 -7.08
N ARG A 35 1.84 3.32 -7.16
CA ARG A 35 2.99 4.22 -7.03
C ARG A 35 3.17 5.09 -8.28
N LEU A 36 2.86 4.57 -9.47
CA LEU A 36 2.93 5.34 -10.71
C LEU A 36 1.80 6.36 -10.82
N ASP A 37 0.59 6.00 -10.39
CA ASP A 37 -0.59 6.88 -10.44
C ASP A 37 -0.70 7.82 -9.21
N GLY A 38 0.11 7.62 -8.18
CA GLY A 38 0.11 8.42 -6.96
C GLY A 38 -1.02 8.09 -5.97
N SER A 39 -1.83 7.07 -6.23
CA SER A 39 -2.93 6.59 -5.36
C SER A 39 -2.49 5.58 -4.30
N GLY A 40 -1.20 5.27 -4.25
CA GLY A 40 -0.60 4.30 -3.33
C GLY A 40 -0.07 4.88 -2.04
N PRO A 41 0.40 4.02 -1.12
CA PRO A 41 1.10 4.45 0.07
C PRO A 41 2.40 5.16 -0.27
N ALA A 42 2.82 6.07 0.63
CA ALA A 42 4.13 6.70 0.52
C ALA A 42 5.24 5.64 0.53
N PHE A 43 6.27 5.88 -0.28
CA PHE A 43 7.36 4.94 -0.47
C PHE A 43 8.70 5.62 -0.19
N VAL A 44 9.66 4.83 0.29
CA VAL A 44 11.03 5.24 0.52
C VAL A 44 11.90 4.65 -0.58
N GLN A 45 12.55 5.51 -1.36
CA GLN A 45 13.58 5.06 -2.31
C GLN A 45 14.89 4.85 -1.54
N LEU A 46 15.20 3.60 -1.22
CA LEU A 46 16.44 3.23 -0.51
C LEU A 46 17.65 3.28 -1.44
N THR A 47 17.49 2.81 -2.68
CA THR A 47 18.50 2.89 -3.73
C THR A 47 17.82 3.08 -5.09
N LYS A 48 18.59 3.29 -6.16
CA LYS A 48 18.05 3.41 -7.53
C LYS A 48 17.15 2.23 -7.94
N ARG A 49 17.36 1.03 -7.41
CA ARG A 49 16.61 -0.19 -7.76
C ARG A 49 15.79 -0.77 -6.60
N ARG A 50 15.81 -0.14 -5.42
CA ARG A 50 15.14 -0.66 -4.23
C ARG A 50 14.19 0.38 -3.66
N ILE A 51 12.92 0.02 -3.70
CA ILE A 51 11.83 0.74 -3.04
C ILE A 51 11.46 -0.04 -1.77
N GLY A 52 11.15 0.70 -0.72
CA GLY A 52 10.60 0.16 0.51
C GLY A 52 9.43 0.99 1.03
N TYR A 53 8.75 0.45 2.03
CA TYR A 53 7.57 1.07 2.62
C TYR A 53 7.71 1.06 4.15
N ALA A 54 7.54 2.21 4.79
CA ALA A 54 7.43 2.23 6.24
C ALA A 54 6.08 1.67 6.66
N VAL A 55 6.03 0.92 7.76
CA VAL A 55 4.76 0.36 8.27
C VAL A 55 3.75 1.47 8.54
N SER A 56 4.20 2.58 9.12
CA SER A 56 3.37 3.76 9.40
C SER A 56 2.74 4.36 8.14
N ASP A 57 3.45 4.36 7.02
CA ASP A 57 2.95 4.91 5.75
C ASP A 57 1.89 3.99 5.12
N LEU A 58 2.06 2.67 5.28
CA LEU A 58 1.06 1.70 4.86
C LEU A 58 -0.23 1.85 5.69
N GLU A 59 -0.10 2.00 7.02
CA GLU A 59 -1.22 2.23 7.93
C GLU A 59 -1.95 3.54 7.61
N ALA A 60 -1.20 4.63 7.41
CA ALA A 60 -1.76 5.92 7.02
C ALA A 60 -2.53 5.82 5.69
N TRP A 61 -1.98 5.11 4.71
CA TRP A 61 -2.67 4.90 3.43
C TRP A 61 -3.94 4.08 3.58
N ILE A 62 -3.95 3.03 4.40
CA ILE A 62 -5.17 2.26 4.69
C ILE A 62 -6.26 3.17 5.24
N GLU A 63 -5.91 4.10 6.14
CA GLU A 63 -6.90 5.04 6.69
C GLU A 63 -7.46 5.97 5.60
N THR A 64 -6.66 6.38 4.60
CA THR A 64 -7.18 7.13 3.43
C THR A 64 -8.10 6.32 2.54
N CYS A 65 -7.91 5.00 2.50
CA CYS A 65 -8.73 4.07 1.71
C CYS A 65 -9.97 3.59 2.48
N ARG A 66 -10.15 4.03 3.73
CA ARG A 66 -11.23 3.59 4.59
C ARG A 66 -12.47 4.44 4.36
N TYR A 67 -13.54 3.79 3.91
CA TYR A 67 -14.86 4.40 3.77
C TYR A 67 -15.85 3.75 4.73
N LYS A 68 -16.81 4.53 5.25
CA LYS A 68 -17.83 4.01 6.18
C LYS A 68 -18.99 3.36 5.44
N THR A 69 -19.25 3.80 4.22
CA THR A 69 -20.36 3.28 3.41
C THR A 69 -19.94 3.04 1.97
N THR A 70 -20.60 2.11 1.30
CA THR A 70 -20.38 1.84 -0.14
C THR A 70 -20.82 3.00 -1.03
N LYS A 71 -21.71 3.88 -0.56
CA LYS A 71 -22.11 5.12 -1.25
C LYS A 71 -20.96 6.12 -1.28
N GLU A 72 -20.26 6.28 -0.15
CA GLU A 72 -19.10 7.15 -0.01
C GLU A 72 -17.96 6.72 -0.96
N ALA A 73 -17.71 5.41 -1.08
CA ALA A 73 -16.68 4.87 -1.96
C ALA A 73 -16.94 5.14 -3.47
N LYS A 74 -18.20 5.12 -3.92
CA LYS A 74 -18.55 5.37 -5.34
C LYS A 74 -18.30 6.81 -5.79
N SER A 75 -18.40 7.78 -4.87
CA SER A 75 -18.24 9.20 -5.17
C SER A 75 -16.87 9.56 -5.76
N SER A 76 -15.82 8.80 -5.44
CA SER A 76 -14.46 8.99 -5.98
C SER A 76 -14.30 8.46 -7.41
N TYR A 77 -14.96 7.36 -7.74
CA TYR A 77 -14.94 6.79 -9.09
C TYR A 77 -15.82 7.58 -10.07
N ASP A 78 -16.99 8.03 -9.62
CA ASP A 78 -17.96 8.74 -10.47
C ASP A 78 -17.42 10.11 -10.94
N GLN A 79 -16.69 10.86 -10.09
CA GLN A 79 -16.12 12.15 -10.49
C GLN A 79 -15.07 12.04 -11.62
N ASN A 80 -14.30 10.95 -11.67
CA ASN A 80 -13.34 10.71 -12.74
C ASN A 80 -14.03 10.27 -14.04
N GLN A 81 -15.14 9.55 -13.95
CA GLN A 81 -15.94 9.14 -15.11
C GLN A 81 -16.71 10.31 -15.74
N GLU A 82 -17.21 11.24 -14.93
CA GLU A 82 -17.93 12.43 -15.40
C GLU A 82 -17.01 13.42 -16.14
N LEU A 83 -15.75 13.54 -15.70
CA LEU A 83 -14.72 14.30 -16.42
C LEU A 83 -14.38 13.68 -17.78
N MET A 84 -14.40 12.34 -17.91
CA MET A 84 -14.17 11.65 -19.20
C MET A 84 -15.38 11.64 -20.14
N ARG A 85 -16.61 11.79 -19.64
CA ARG A 85 -17.81 11.95 -20.49
C ARG A 85 -17.95 13.34 -21.10
N LYS A 86 -17.19 14.32 -20.62
CA LYS A 86 -17.29 15.74 -21.01
C LYS A 86 -16.30 16.14 -22.12
N TYR A 87 -15.53 15.18 -22.64
CA TYR A 87 -14.66 15.32 -23.81
C TYR A 87 -15.09 14.31 -24.88
#